data_AF-A0A8D0CEH0-F1
#
_entry.id   AF-A0A8D0CEH0-F1
#
_cell.length_a   1.000
_cell.length_b   1.000
_cell.length_c   1.000
_cell.angle_alpha   90.00
_cell.angle_beta   90.00
_cell.angle_gamma   90.00
#
_symmetry.space_group_name_H-M   'P 1'
#
loop_
_entity.id
_entity.type
_entity.pdbx_description
1 polymer ?
#
loop_
_entity_poly.entity_id
_entity_poly.type
_entity_poly.pdbx_seq_one_letter_code
_entity_poly.pdbx_strand_id
1 'polypeptide(L)'
;PEVAAASGKTLVLLDNLNIRDTHSIFFRSLTDRGFDLTFKTADDPGLSLIKYGQFLYDHLIIFSPSVEDFGGNINVETITAFIDGGGNVLIAASSDVGDPLRELGSECGIEFDEEKTAVIDHHNYDVSDPGEHTLIVADPENLLKAPTIVGKPTGKPILFKGVGMVADPDNPLVLDILTGSSTSYSFFPDRPITQYPHAVGKNTLLIAGLQARNNARVIFSGSLHFFSDAFFNSPVQKATPGSQRHAQTGNMELAEALSRWVFKEEGVLRVGAVSHHRVGEGSPPAAYTITDLVEYSIVIEKLSHSQWVPFDGDDIQLEFVRIDPFVRTYLKNDGGKYSVQFKLPDVYGVFQFKVDYNRLGYTHLYSSTQVSVRPLQHTQYERFIPSAYPYYASVFSMMGGLFIFSIIFLHMKEKEKSE
;
A
#
# COMPACT_ATOMS: atom_id res chain seq x y z
N PRO A 1 -3.61 -14.27 -10.73
CA PRO A 1 -4.18 -13.04 -11.30
C PRO A 1 -3.17 -12.40 -12.28
N GLU A 2 -3.43 -12.56 -13.57
CA GLU A 2 -2.76 -11.77 -14.62
C GLU A 2 -2.99 -10.29 -14.30
N VAL A 3 -1.93 -9.58 -13.92
CA VAL A 3 -1.99 -8.13 -13.74
C VAL A 3 -2.04 -7.56 -15.15
N ALA A 4 -3.24 -7.15 -15.56
CA ALA A 4 -3.45 -6.39 -16.78
C ALA A 4 -2.43 -5.24 -16.81
N ALA A 5 -1.76 -5.08 -17.95
CA ALA A 5 -0.96 -3.90 -18.22
C ALA A 5 -1.82 -2.64 -18.00
N ALA A 6 -1.18 -1.51 -17.72
CA ALA A 6 -1.74 -0.17 -17.51
C ALA A 6 -2.51 0.38 -18.75
N SER A 7 -3.54 -0.35 -19.16
CA SER A 7 -4.43 -0.16 -20.29
C SER A 7 -5.69 -0.97 -19.96
N GLY A 8 -6.64 -0.34 -19.27
CA GLY A 8 -7.85 -0.98 -18.76
C GLY A 8 -9.11 -0.31 -19.31
N LYS A 9 -10.21 -1.06 -19.34
CA LYS A 9 -11.52 -0.50 -19.67
C LYS A 9 -11.97 0.40 -18.53
N THR A 10 -12.21 1.67 -18.84
CA THR A 10 -12.53 2.69 -17.82
C THR A 10 -13.92 3.24 -18.09
N LEU A 11 -14.81 3.12 -17.11
CA LEU A 11 -16.11 3.76 -17.15
C LEU A 11 -16.01 5.16 -16.56
N VAL A 12 -16.49 6.17 -17.30
CA VAL A 12 -16.55 7.56 -16.85
C VAL A 12 -18.01 7.97 -16.72
N LEU A 13 -18.42 8.26 -15.48
CA LEU A 13 -19.74 8.78 -15.15
C LEU A 13 -19.66 10.31 -15.08
N LEU A 14 -20.54 10.98 -15.83
CA LEU A 14 -20.62 12.43 -15.92
C LEU A 14 -22.00 12.91 -15.47
N ASP A 15 -22.06 14.06 -14.79
CA ASP A 15 -23.35 14.75 -14.57
C ASP A 15 -23.97 15.19 -15.91
N ASN A 16 -23.13 15.77 -16.76
CA ASN A 16 -23.54 16.27 -18.07
C ASN A 16 -22.45 15.95 -19.10
N LEU A 17 -22.85 15.63 -20.32
CA LEU A 17 -21.90 15.29 -21.40
C LEU A 17 -20.93 16.43 -21.73
N ASN A 18 -21.29 17.69 -21.44
CA ASN A 18 -20.42 18.86 -21.62
C ASN A 18 -19.15 18.81 -20.76
N ILE A 19 -19.14 18.03 -19.67
CA ILE A 19 -17.95 17.86 -18.80
C ILE A 19 -16.79 17.27 -19.61
N ARG A 20 -17.10 16.43 -20.61
CA ARG A 20 -16.10 15.87 -21.52
C ARG A 20 -15.30 16.94 -22.27
N ASP A 21 -15.96 18.02 -22.69
CA ASP A 21 -15.31 19.10 -23.45
C ASP A 21 -14.54 20.06 -22.53
N THR A 22 -15.03 20.28 -21.31
CA THR A 22 -14.39 21.17 -20.32
C THR A 22 -13.22 20.53 -19.58
N HIS A 23 -13.10 19.21 -19.60
CA HIS A 23 -12.03 18.41 -18.99
C HIS A 23 -11.26 17.62 -20.06
N SER A 24 -11.21 18.15 -21.28
CA SER A 24 -10.70 17.46 -22.45
C SER A 24 -9.21 17.14 -22.33
N ILE A 25 -8.42 17.99 -21.66
CA ILE A 25 -6.97 17.79 -21.46
C ILE A 25 -6.73 16.57 -20.56
N PHE A 26 -7.49 16.44 -19.48
CA PHE A 26 -7.39 15.30 -18.57
C PHE A 26 -7.76 13.98 -19.26
N PHE A 27 -8.90 13.94 -19.96
CA PHE A 27 -9.35 12.73 -20.66
C PHE A 27 -8.46 12.36 -21.85
N ARG A 28 -7.91 13.36 -22.58
CA ARG A 28 -6.92 13.10 -23.63
C ARG A 28 -5.66 12.49 -23.04
N SER A 29 -5.16 13.02 -21.92
CA SER A 29 -4.00 12.47 -21.22
C SER A 29 -4.18 10.97 -20.86
N LEU A 30 -5.38 10.58 -20.41
CA LEU A 30 -5.72 9.17 -20.18
C LEU A 30 -5.78 8.35 -21.47
N THR A 31 -6.41 8.87 -22.51
CA THR A 31 -6.53 8.18 -23.80
C THR A 31 -5.15 7.98 -24.46
N ASP A 32 -4.27 8.98 -24.38
CA ASP A 32 -2.91 8.95 -24.91
C ASP A 32 -2.02 7.92 -24.18
N ARG A 33 -2.34 7.61 -22.92
CA ARG A 33 -1.69 6.52 -22.16
C ARG A 33 -2.26 5.13 -22.48
N GLY A 34 -3.35 5.03 -23.23
CA GLY A 34 -3.92 3.76 -23.70
C GLY A 34 -5.14 3.25 -22.91
N PHE A 35 -5.79 4.10 -22.11
CA PHE A 35 -7.05 3.74 -21.43
C PHE A 35 -8.25 3.81 -22.40
N ASP A 36 -9.12 2.81 -22.35
CA ASP A 36 -10.36 2.77 -23.15
C ASP A 36 -11.50 3.43 -22.35
N LEU A 37 -11.75 4.71 -22.64
CA LEU A 37 -12.73 5.53 -21.90
C LEU A 37 -14.14 5.38 -22.48
N THR A 38 -15.06 4.87 -21.67
CA THR A 38 -16.49 4.83 -21.99
C THR A 38 -17.23 5.90 -21.21
N PHE A 39 -17.76 6.93 -21.90
CA PHE A 39 -18.50 8.02 -21.26
C PHE A 39 -20.00 7.70 -21.19
N LYS A 40 -20.58 7.84 -20.00
CA LYS A 40 -22.03 7.72 -19.76
C LYS A 40 -22.49 8.80 -18.79
N THR A 41 -23.77 9.17 -18.84
CA THR A 41 -24.37 10.01 -17.80
C THR A 41 -24.62 9.15 -16.55
N ALA A 42 -24.50 9.73 -15.37
CA ALA A 42 -24.60 9.00 -14.11
C ALA A 42 -26.00 8.38 -13.87
N ASP A 43 -27.03 8.90 -14.54
CA ASP A 43 -28.44 8.49 -14.47
C ASP A 43 -28.86 7.47 -15.56
N ASP A 44 -27.94 7.01 -16.42
CA ASP A 44 -28.25 6.09 -17.52
C ASP A 44 -28.78 4.73 -16.98
N PRO A 45 -30.03 4.32 -17.30
CA PRO A 45 -30.61 3.07 -16.81
C PRO A 45 -29.89 1.82 -17.35
N GLY A 46 -29.09 1.95 -18.42
CA GLY A 46 -28.28 0.88 -18.98
C GLY A 46 -26.90 0.71 -18.33
N LEU A 47 -26.63 1.38 -17.20
CA LEU A 47 -25.38 1.27 -16.47
C LEU A 47 -25.26 -0.08 -15.75
N SER A 48 -24.10 -0.71 -15.91
CA SER A 48 -23.71 -1.85 -15.07
C SER A 48 -22.21 -2.01 -14.93
N LEU A 49 -21.76 -2.25 -13.71
CA LEU A 49 -20.35 -2.56 -13.38
C LEU A 49 -20.09 -4.06 -13.39
N ILE A 50 -21.06 -4.84 -12.89
CA ILE A 50 -20.97 -6.29 -12.75
C ILE A 50 -22.06 -6.93 -13.58
N LYS A 51 -21.69 -7.92 -14.40
CA LYS A 51 -22.64 -8.75 -15.15
C LYS A 51 -22.24 -10.21 -15.07
N TYR A 52 -23.16 -11.05 -14.60
CA TYR A 52 -22.91 -12.49 -14.37
C TYR A 52 -21.67 -12.79 -13.51
N GLY A 53 -21.40 -11.96 -12.50
CA GLY A 53 -20.26 -12.12 -11.59
C GLY A 53 -18.90 -11.74 -12.18
N GLN A 54 -18.86 -11.11 -13.35
CA GLN A 54 -17.65 -10.54 -13.93
C GLN A 54 -17.72 -9.01 -13.94
N PHE A 55 -16.60 -8.37 -13.60
CA PHE A 55 -16.43 -6.94 -13.74
C PHE A 55 -16.24 -6.58 -15.22
N LEU A 56 -17.06 -5.65 -15.71
CA LEU A 56 -17.02 -5.21 -17.11
C LEU A 56 -15.93 -4.16 -17.39
N TYR A 57 -15.52 -3.47 -16.32
CA TYR A 57 -14.56 -2.38 -16.32
C TYR A 57 -13.48 -2.65 -15.26
N ASP A 58 -12.27 -2.15 -15.49
CA ASP A 58 -11.15 -2.25 -14.55
C ASP A 58 -11.05 -1.02 -13.65
N HIS A 59 -11.52 0.12 -14.17
CA HIS A 59 -11.45 1.42 -13.51
C HIS A 59 -12.77 2.18 -13.63
N LEU A 60 -13.06 3.00 -12.62
CA LEU A 60 -14.24 3.85 -12.54
C LEU A 60 -13.83 5.29 -12.24
N ILE A 61 -14.33 6.24 -13.03
CA ILE A 61 -14.19 7.68 -12.79
C ILE A 61 -15.59 8.26 -12.59
N ILE A 62 -15.79 8.98 -11.48
CA ILE A 62 -17.06 9.60 -11.13
C ILE A 62 -16.87 11.11 -11.09
N PHE A 63 -17.23 11.77 -12.20
CA PHE A 63 -17.27 13.22 -12.40
C PHE A 63 -18.73 13.69 -12.51
N SER A 64 -19.53 13.23 -11.55
CA SER A 64 -20.97 13.51 -11.42
C SER A 64 -21.26 13.93 -9.99
N PRO A 65 -20.80 15.12 -9.55
CA PRO A 65 -20.90 15.55 -8.17
C PRO A 65 -22.33 15.66 -7.66
N SER A 66 -23.27 16.08 -8.52
CA SER A 66 -24.68 16.36 -8.16
C SER A 66 -25.63 15.18 -8.35
N VAL A 67 -25.09 13.96 -8.44
CA VAL A 67 -25.89 12.75 -8.59
C VAL A 67 -26.62 12.42 -7.29
N GLU A 68 -27.95 12.33 -7.36
CA GLU A 68 -28.79 11.87 -6.24
C GLU A 68 -29.01 10.35 -6.26
N ASP A 69 -29.10 9.78 -7.46
CA ASP A 69 -29.26 8.35 -7.68
C ASP A 69 -28.47 7.93 -8.94
N PHE A 70 -27.68 6.86 -8.82
CA PHE A 70 -27.03 6.27 -9.97
C PHE A 70 -28.02 5.42 -10.79
N GLY A 71 -27.84 5.43 -12.12
CA GLY A 71 -28.66 4.67 -13.04
C GLY A 71 -28.36 3.16 -13.03
N GLY A 72 -29.35 2.38 -13.48
CA GLY A 72 -29.20 0.95 -13.73
C GLY A 72 -29.07 0.13 -12.45
N ASN A 73 -27.97 -0.63 -12.32
CA ASN A 73 -27.67 -1.43 -11.13
C ASN A 73 -26.50 -0.88 -10.30
N ILE A 74 -26.07 0.35 -10.56
CA ILE A 74 -25.01 0.99 -9.79
C ILE A 74 -25.65 1.60 -8.54
N ASN A 75 -25.14 1.23 -7.37
CA ASN A 75 -25.42 1.85 -6.08
C ASN A 75 -24.12 1.87 -5.27
N VAL A 76 -24.14 2.48 -4.08
CA VAL A 76 -22.96 2.56 -3.21
C VAL A 76 -22.39 1.17 -2.91
N GLU A 77 -23.24 0.20 -2.56
CA GLU A 77 -22.85 -1.20 -2.30
C GLU A 77 -22.16 -1.88 -3.51
N THR A 78 -22.59 -1.57 -4.73
CA THR A 78 -21.99 -2.12 -5.95
C THR A 78 -20.62 -1.52 -6.20
N ILE A 79 -20.43 -0.23 -5.89
CA ILE A 79 -19.13 0.45 -6.01
C ILE A 79 -18.18 -0.04 -4.92
N THR A 80 -18.64 -0.24 -3.68
CA THR A 80 -17.81 -0.82 -2.62
C THR A 80 -17.41 -2.26 -2.95
N ALA A 81 -18.34 -3.08 -3.47
CA ALA A 81 -18.02 -4.43 -3.97
C ALA A 81 -17.03 -4.41 -5.16
N PHE A 82 -17.07 -3.37 -6.00
CA PHE A 82 -16.10 -3.15 -7.07
C PHE A 82 -14.70 -2.84 -6.52
N ILE A 83 -14.60 -2.00 -5.49
CA ILE A 83 -13.35 -1.70 -4.78
C ILE A 83 -12.80 -2.97 -4.11
N ASP A 84 -13.65 -3.75 -3.44
CA ASP A 84 -13.29 -5.04 -2.84
C ASP A 84 -12.82 -6.07 -3.88
N GLY A 85 -13.38 -6.00 -5.09
CA GLY A 85 -12.94 -6.77 -6.26
C GLY A 85 -11.58 -6.37 -6.82
N GLY A 86 -10.97 -5.29 -6.31
CA GLY A 86 -9.66 -4.79 -6.74
C GLY A 86 -9.72 -3.67 -7.79
N GLY A 87 -10.94 -3.20 -8.12
CA GLY A 87 -11.17 -2.07 -9.01
C GLY A 87 -10.66 -0.75 -8.41
N ASN A 88 -10.20 0.16 -9.27
CA ASN A 88 -9.72 1.47 -8.84
C ASN A 88 -10.76 2.55 -9.16
N VAL A 89 -10.94 3.49 -8.25
CA VAL A 89 -12.01 4.50 -8.36
C VAL A 89 -11.43 5.90 -8.16
N LEU A 90 -11.79 6.84 -9.04
CA LEU A 90 -11.45 8.25 -8.90
C LEU A 90 -12.73 9.07 -8.85
N ILE A 91 -12.96 9.78 -7.75
CA ILE A 91 -14.17 10.56 -7.50
C ILE A 91 -13.79 12.04 -7.42
N ALA A 92 -14.56 12.88 -8.11
CA ALA A 92 -14.47 14.32 -7.96
C ALA A 92 -15.84 14.89 -7.58
N ALA A 93 -15.91 15.48 -6.39
CA ALA A 93 -17.06 16.18 -5.88
C ALA A 93 -16.99 17.69 -6.22
N SER A 94 -18.04 18.43 -5.86
CA SER A 94 -18.07 19.88 -5.89
C SER A 94 -18.87 20.37 -4.66
N SER A 95 -19.14 21.67 -4.58
CA SER A 95 -20.07 22.19 -3.58
C SER A 95 -21.50 21.66 -3.73
N ASP A 96 -21.85 21.03 -4.85
CA ASP A 96 -23.15 20.40 -5.10
C ASP A 96 -23.08 18.88 -4.86
N VAL A 97 -22.36 18.43 -3.83
CA VAL A 97 -22.15 17.01 -3.55
C VAL A 97 -23.46 16.30 -3.16
N GLY A 98 -23.85 15.30 -3.95
CA GLY A 98 -25.03 14.47 -3.68
C GLY A 98 -24.80 13.38 -2.63
N ASP A 99 -25.89 12.87 -2.05
CA ASP A 99 -25.85 11.90 -0.95
C ASP A 99 -25.09 10.58 -1.28
N PRO A 100 -25.21 9.96 -2.46
CA PRO A 100 -24.46 8.74 -2.79
C PRO A 100 -22.95 8.90 -2.74
N LEU A 101 -22.41 10.08 -3.09
CA LEU A 101 -20.97 10.33 -3.00
C LEU A 101 -20.50 10.52 -1.57
N ARG A 102 -21.34 11.13 -0.72
CA ARG A 102 -21.08 11.30 0.72
C ARG A 102 -21.11 9.94 1.42
N GLU A 103 -22.09 9.11 1.13
CA GLU A 103 -22.20 7.74 1.65
C GLU A 103 -21.01 6.88 1.20
N LEU A 104 -20.63 6.93 -0.08
CA LEU A 104 -19.45 6.22 -0.59
C LEU A 104 -18.14 6.69 0.09
N GLY A 105 -18.01 7.99 0.35
CA GLY A 105 -16.91 8.53 1.15
C GLY A 105 -16.90 7.94 2.56
N SER A 106 -18.05 7.92 3.24
CA SER A 106 -18.20 7.40 4.61
C SER A 106 -17.83 5.92 4.70
N GLU A 107 -18.25 5.10 3.72
CA GLU A 107 -17.84 3.68 3.60
C GLU A 107 -16.32 3.50 3.47
N CYS A 108 -15.62 4.53 2.97
CA CYS A 108 -14.17 4.55 2.81
C CYS A 108 -13.44 5.26 3.97
N GLY A 109 -14.15 5.73 5.00
CA GLY A 109 -13.61 6.46 6.15
C GLY A 109 -13.23 7.91 5.86
N ILE A 110 -13.87 8.53 4.86
CA ILE A 110 -13.70 9.95 4.49
C ILE A 110 -15.08 10.63 4.52
N GLU A 111 -15.24 11.62 5.39
CA GLU A 111 -16.48 12.37 5.53
C GLU A 111 -16.43 13.63 4.69
N PHE A 112 -17.32 13.72 3.69
CA PHE A 112 -17.58 14.96 2.97
C PHE A 112 -18.48 15.88 3.80
N ASP A 113 -18.23 17.18 3.69
CA ASP A 113 -19.10 18.20 4.26
C ASP A 113 -20.47 18.25 3.54
N GLU A 114 -21.40 19.06 4.05
CA GLU A 114 -22.77 19.16 3.51
C GLU A 114 -22.82 19.77 2.10
N GLU A 115 -23.88 19.48 1.34
CA GLU A 115 -24.19 20.17 0.08
C GLU A 115 -24.25 21.69 0.33
N LYS A 116 -23.75 22.49 -0.63
CA LYS A 116 -23.60 23.96 -0.61
C LYS A 116 -22.53 24.50 0.32
N THR A 117 -21.76 23.63 0.97
CA THR A 117 -20.53 24.06 1.63
C THR A 117 -19.40 24.21 0.62
N ALA A 118 -18.42 25.05 0.97
CA ALA A 118 -17.19 25.19 0.21
C ALA A 118 -16.04 25.39 1.18
N VAL A 119 -14.84 25.01 0.74
CA VAL A 119 -13.63 25.41 1.45
C VAL A 119 -13.40 26.90 1.21
N ILE A 120 -13.31 27.66 2.30
CA ILE A 120 -13.14 29.11 2.31
C ILE A 120 -11.80 29.43 2.98
N ASP A 121 -11.02 30.31 2.36
CA ASP A 121 -9.80 30.87 2.98
C ASP A 121 -9.61 32.33 2.58
N HIS A 122 -9.77 33.23 3.54
CA HIS A 122 -9.64 34.66 3.30
C HIS A 122 -8.18 35.15 3.18
N HIS A 123 -7.18 34.29 3.37
CA HIS A 123 -5.76 34.65 3.26
C HIS A 123 -5.12 34.12 1.97
N ASN A 124 -5.51 32.91 1.55
CA ASN A 124 -4.91 32.21 0.41
C ASN A 124 -5.92 31.98 -0.72
N TYR A 125 -6.64 33.03 -1.12
CA TYR A 125 -7.50 32.99 -2.33
C TYR A 125 -6.80 33.63 -3.52
N ASP A 126 -7.19 33.21 -4.73
CA ASP A 126 -6.65 33.74 -5.98
C ASP A 126 -7.30 35.10 -6.33
N VAL A 127 -6.55 35.98 -6.99
CA VAL A 127 -7.04 37.29 -7.45
C VAL A 127 -8.23 37.21 -8.42
N SER A 128 -8.44 36.06 -9.07
CA SER A 128 -9.57 35.81 -9.98
C SER A 128 -10.83 35.33 -9.27
N ASP A 129 -10.81 35.19 -7.94
CA ASP A 129 -11.99 34.83 -7.14
C ASP A 129 -13.13 35.85 -7.29
N PRO A 130 -14.40 35.40 -7.35
CA PRO A 130 -15.56 36.28 -7.52
C PRO A 130 -15.89 37.17 -6.30
N GLY A 131 -15.21 36.97 -5.16
CA GLY A 131 -15.38 37.76 -3.93
C GLY A 131 -15.85 36.96 -2.71
N GLU A 132 -16.14 35.67 -2.88
CA GLU A 132 -16.56 34.75 -1.80
C GLU A 132 -15.37 34.07 -1.11
N HIS A 133 -14.16 34.22 -1.67
CA HIS A 133 -12.91 33.62 -1.20
C HIS A 133 -12.97 32.08 -1.18
N THR A 134 -13.59 31.50 -2.21
CA THR A 134 -13.82 30.05 -2.37
C THR A 134 -12.86 29.41 -3.39
N LEU A 135 -12.16 30.22 -4.19
CA LEU A 135 -11.06 29.79 -5.06
C LEU A 135 -9.74 29.80 -4.28
N ILE A 136 -9.41 28.65 -3.71
CA ILE A 136 -8.28 28.45 -2.81
C ILE A 136 -7.00 28.19 -3.60
N VAL A 137 -5.93 28.86 -3.19
CA VAL A 137 -4.55 28.61 -3.64
C VAL A 137 -3.87 27.74 -2.61
N ALA A 138 -3.82 26.43 -2.86
CA ALA A 138 -3.12 25.48 -2.01
C ALA A 138 -1.62 25.48 -2.32
N ASP A 139 -0.80 25.69 -1.29
CA ASP A 139 0.65 25.69 -1.43
C ASP A 139 1.19 24.26 -1.54
N PRO A 140 2.28 24.03 -2.33
CA PRO A 140 2.91 22.71 -2.45
C PRO A 140 3.44 22.14 -1.12
N GLU A 141 3.61 22.98 -0.09
CA GLU A 141 4.06 22.55 1.24
C GLU A 141 3.03 21.68 1.96
N ASN A 142 1.74 21.84 1.64
CA ASN A 142 0.63 21.09 2.23
C ASN A 142 0.38 19.73 1.54
N LEU A 143 1.18 19.43 0.51
CA LEU A 143 1.10 18.20 -0.27
C LEU A 143 1.83 17.05 0.45
N LEU A 144 1.29 15.85 0.32
CA LEU A 144 1.90 14.64 0.84
C LEU A 144 3.30 14.43 0.25
N LYS A 145 4.29 14.22 1.12
CA LYS A 145 5.70 14.04 0.71
C LYS A 145 5.96 12.61 0.24
N ALA A 146 5.25 12.20 -0.82
CA ALA A 146 5.35 10.87 -1.43
C ALA A 146 5.45 10.96 -2.96
N PRO A 147 6.67 10.99 -3.53
CA PRO A 147 6.88 11.19 -4.96
C PRO A 147 6.17 10.16 -5.86
N THR A 148 5.90 8.96 -5.34
CA THR A 148 5.15 7.90 -6.03
C THR A 148 3.69 8.26 -6.26
N ILE A 149 3.10 9.08 -5.38
CA ILE A 149 1.68 9.50 -5.44
C ILE A 149 1.57 10.84 -6.18
N VAL A 150 2.35 11.84 -5.74
CA VAL A 150 2.20 13.23 -6.18
C VAL A 150 3.18 13.65 -7.27
N GLY A 151 4.07 12.74 -7.69
CA GLY A 151 5.10 13.02 -8.68
C GLY A 151 6.26 13.84 -8.11
N LYS A 152 7.11 14.36 -9.01
CA LYS A 152 8.24 15.21 -8.62
C LYS A 152 7.72 16.60 -8.24
N PRO A 153 8.21 17.21 -7.14
CA PRO A 153 7.77 18.55 -6.73
C PRO A 153 8.02 19.58 -7.83
N THR A 154 6.95 20.26 -8.26
CA THR A 154 7.04 21.34 -9.27
C THR A 154 7.24 22.71 -8.63
N GLY A 155 6.91 22.86 -7.34
CA GLY A 155 6.96 24.14 -6.61
C GLY A 155 5.90 25.16 -7.06
N LYS A 156 4.96 24.77 -7.92
CA LYS A 156 3.87 25.62 -8.41
C LYS A 156 2.63 25.48 -7.51
N PRO A 157 1.97 26.58 -7.11
CA PRO A 157 0.71 26.50 -6.37
C PRO A 157 -0.41 25.80 -7.15
N ILE A 158 -1.36 25.25 -6.41
CA ILE A 158 -2.51 24.49 -6.93
C ILE A 158 -3.77 25.31 -6.70
N LEU A 159 -4.64 25.40 -7.71
CA LEU A 159 -5.97 25.99 -7.57
C LEU A 159 -6.99 24.91 -7.21
N PHE A 160 -7.81 25.21 -6.23
CA PHE A 160 -8.88 24.33 -5.75
C PHE A 160 -10.15 25.13 -5.50
N LYS A 161 -11.29 24.59 -5.91
CA LYS A 161 -12.62 25.14 -5.61
C LYS A 161 -13.62 23.99 -5.47
N GLY A 162 -14.15 23.79 -4.28
CA GLY A 162 -15.05 22.68 -4.01
C GLY A 162 -15.29 22.47 -2.52
N VAL A 163 -15.77 21.27 -2.18
CA VAL A 163 -16.15 20.87 -0.83
C VAL A 163 -14.93 20.35 -0.05
N GLY A 164 -14.91 20.59 1.26
CA GLY A 164 -13.90 20.04 2.17
C GLY A 164 -14.28 18.64 2.64
N MET A 165 -13.29 17.84 3.00
CA MET A 165 -13.51 16.54 3.63
C MET A 165 -12.62 16.37 4.86
N VAL A 166 -12.98 15.43 5.73
CA VAL A 166 -12.21 15.02 6.92
C VAL A 166 -12.02 13.51 6.87
N ALA A 167 -10.83 13.04 7.21
CA ALA A 167 -10.57 11.61 7.36
C ALA A 167 -10.80 11.17 8.81
N ASP A 168 -11.26 9.94 8.99
CA ASP A 168 -11.30 9.29 10.30
C ASP A 168 -9.85 9.04 10.81
N PRO A 169 -9.43 9.64 11.93
CA PRO A 169 -8.09 9.43 12.49
C PRO A 169 -7.78 7.98 12.86
N ASP A 170 -8.81 7.17 13.11
CA ASP A 170 -8.65 5.75 13.48
C ASP A 170 -8.41 4.85 12.25
N ASN A 171 -8.57 5.37 11.03
CA ASN A 171 -8.36 4.61 9.80
C ASN A 171 -6.90 4.71 9.30
N PRO A 172 -6.08 3.66 9.45
CA PRO A 172 -4.67 3.70 9.06
C PRO A 172 -4.43 3.59 7.54
N LEU A 173 -5.49 3.39 6.75
CA LEU A 173 -5.40 3.17 5.29
C LEU A 173 -5.64 4.46 4.48
N VAL A 174 -6.16 5.51 5.12
CA VAL A 174 -6.43 6.81 4.49
C VAL A 174 -5.13 7.61 4.39
N LEU A 175 -4.99 8.33 3.28
CA LEU A 175 -3.84 9.13 2.92
C LEU A 175 -4.29 10.57 2.67
N ASP A 176 -3.74 11.50 3.44
CA ASP A 176 -3.99 12.93 3.28
C ASP A 176 -3.11 13.47 2.15
N ILE A 177 -3.61 13.47 0.91
CA ILE A 177 -2.81 13.82 -0.28
C ILE A 177 -2.56 15.32 -0.35
N LEU A 178 -3.62 16.13 -0.22
CA LEU A 178 -3.54 17.59 -0.23
C LEU A 178 -4.42 18.15 0.90
N THR A 179 -3.78 18.84 1.82
CA THR A 179 -4.44 19.50 2.95
C THR A 179 -4.65 20.99 2.69
N GLY A 180 -5.66 21.56 3.33
CA GLY A 180 -5.92 22.99 3.37
C GLY A 180 -4.84 23.75 4.15
N SER A 181 -4.85 25.08 4.01
CA SER A 181 -4.00 25.93 4.82
C SER A 181 -4.46 25.95 6.29
N SER A 182 -3.62 26.44 7.20
CA SER A 182 -4.01 26.64 8.61
C SER A 182 -5.14 27.65 8.81
N THR A 183 -5.48 28.45 7.80
CA THR A 183 -6.53 29.47 7.84
C THR A 183 -7.79 29.08 7.08
N SER A 184 -7.78 27.92 6.41
CA SER A 184 -8.93 27.40 5.69
C SER A 184 -9.97 26.79 6.63
N TYR A 185 -11.23 26.87 6.25
CA TYR A 185 -12.33 26.18 6.92
C TYR A 185 -13.42 25.85 5.88
N SER A 186 -14.21 24.80 6.12
CA SER A 186 -15.32 24.42 5.26
C SER A 186 -16.64 24.84 5.90
N PHE A 187 -17.42 25.67 5.20
CA PHE A 187 -18.74 26.11 5.67
C PHE A 187 -19.58 26.65 4.50
N PHE A 188 -20.84 27.00 4.78
CA PHE A 188 -21.72 27.71 3.84
C PHE A 188 -21.26 29.16 3.60
N PRO A 189 -20.89 29.55 2.36
CA PRO A 189 -20.39 30.90 2.08
C PRO A 189 -21.38 32.03 2.41
N ASP A 190 -22.68 31.78 2.20
CA ASP A 190 -23.73 32.79 2.35
C ASP A 190 -24.34 32.89 3.75
N ARG A 191 -23.88 32.05 4.70
CA ARG A 191 -24.49 31.96 6.04
C ARG A 191 -23.49 32.32 7.13
N PRO A 192 -23.94 33.01 8.20
CA PRO A 192 -23.09 33.24 9.35
C PRO A 192 -22.76 31.93 10.06
N ILE A 193 -21.51 31.79 10.50
CA ILE A 193 -21.05 30.63 11.27
C ILE A 193 -21.74 30.65 12.64
N THR A 194 -22.54 29.63 12.91
CA THR A 194 -23.28 29.46 14.18
C THR A 194 -22.81 28.24 14.96
N GLN A 195 -22.32 27.22 14.25
CA GLN A 195 -21.81 25.98 14.80
C GLN A 195 -20.32 25.86 14.47
N TYR A 196 -19.62 24.96 15.18
CA TYR A 196 -18.24 24.65 14.81
C TYR A 196 -18.23 24.03 13.40
N PRO A 197 -17.49 24.60 12.44
CA PRO A 197 -17.46 24.07 11.08
C PRO A 197 -16.92 22.64 11.03
N HIS A 198 -17.36 21.84 10.06
CA HIS A 198 -17.01 20.43 9.96
C HIS A 198 -15.50 20.20 9.80
N ALA A 199 -14.87 20.96 8.90
CA ALA A 199 -13.43 20.96 8.70
C ALA A 199 -12.84 22.34 8.98
N VAL A 200 -11.83 22.42 9.85
CA VAL A 200 -11.16 23.67 10.24
C VAL A 200 -9.64 23.50 10.26
N GLY A 201 -8.94 24.48 9.69
CA GLY A 201 -7.49 24.54 9.65
C GLY A 201 -6.89 23.45 8.75
N LYS A 202 -5.73 22.94 9.16
CA LYS A 202 -4.95 21.94 8.37
C LYS A 202 -5.62 20.57 8.28
N ASN A 203 -6.60 20.28 9.12
CA ASN A 203 -7.34 19.01 9.06
C ASN A 203 -8.34 18.99 7.91
N THR A 204 -8.58 20.13 7.25
CA THR A 204 -9.38 20.20 6.03
C THR A 204 -8.64 19.49 4.91
N LEU A 205 -9.17 18.35 4.45
CA LEU A 205 -8.63 17.63 3.31
C LEU A 205 -9.29 18.16 2.04
N LEU A 206 -8.47 18.42 1.02
CA LEU A 206 -8.92 18.83 -0.31
C LEU A 206 -8.90 17.64 -1.26
N ILE A 207 -7.87 16.79 -1.12
CA ILE A 207 -7.71 15.53 -1.83
C ILE A 207 -7.29 14.47 -0.83
N ALA A 208 -8.04 13.39 -0.76
CA ALA A 208 -7.74 12.22 0.05
C ALA A 208 -7.57 10.98 -0.84
N GLY A 209 -6.74 10.05 -0.39
CA GLY A 209 -6.56 8.74 -1.01
C GLY A 209 -6.87 7.62 -0.03
N LEU A 210 -7.29 6.47 -0.53
CA LEU A 210 -7.41 5.24 0.24
C LEU A 210 -6.64 4.14 -0.49
N GLN A 211 -5.80 3.42 0.25
CA GLN A 211 -5.21 2.18 -0.22
C GLN A 211 -5.78 1.00 0.58
N ALA A 212 -6.69 0.26 -0.03
CA ALA A 212 -7.34 -0.88 0.61
C ALA A 212 -6.37 -2.07 0.80
N ARG A 213 -6.74 -3.03 1.65
CA ARG A 213 -5.91 -4.22 1.96
C ARG A 213 -5.68 -5.13 0.75
N ASN A 214 -6.59 -5.13 -0.20
CA ASN A 214 -6.46 -5.81 -1.49
C ASN A 214 -5.62 -5.00 -2.52
N ASN A 215 -5.04 -3.87 -2.09
CA ASN A 215 -4.34 -2.90 -2.92
C ASN A 215 -5.20 -2.23 -4.01
N ALA A 216 -6.52 -2.12 -3.81
CA ALA A 216 -7.35 -1.18 -4.57
C ALA A 216 -6.98 0.25 -4.18
N ARG A 217 -6.98 1.17 -5.16
CA ARG A 217 -6.66 2.58 -4.96
C ARG A 217 -7.89 3.42 -5.25
N VAL A 218 -8.24 4.27 -4.30
CA VAL A 218 -9.34 5.22 -4.43
C VAL A 218 -8.82 6.61 -4.17
N ILE A 219 -9.20 7.58 -5.01
CA ILE A 219 -8.98 9.01 -4.73
C ILE A 219 -10.33 9.70 -4.63
N PHE A 220 -10.44 10.52 -3.59
CA PHE A 220 -11.51 11.48 -3.39
C PHE A 220 -10.94 12.88 -3.56
N SER A 221 -11.38 13.58 -4.60
CA SER A 221 -11.13 15.01 -4.80
C SER A 221 -12.38 15.78 -4.44
N GLY A 222 -12.28 16.78 -3.57
CA GLY A 222 -13.40 17.67 -3.24
C GLY A 222 -13.77 18.66 -4.35
N SER A 223 -13.02 18.66 -5.47
CA SER A 223 -13.19 19.59 -6.57
C SER A 223 -13.13 18.88 -7.93
N LEU A 224 -14.21 18.98 -8.70
CA LEU A 224 -14.26 18.64 -10.12
C LEU A 224 -13.45 19.65 -10.93
N HIS A 225 -13.55 20.94 -10.60
CA HIS A 225 -12.80 22.01 -11.27
C HIS A 225 -11.29 21.82 -11.21
N PHE A 226 -10.77 21.15 -10.19
CA PHE A 226 -9.35 20.79 -10.09
C PHE A 226 -8.81 20.07 -11.35
N PHE A 227 -9.65 19.25 -12.00
CA PHE A 227 -9.33 18.50 -13.21
C PHE A 227 -9.71 19.23 -14.52
N SER A 228 -10.21 20.47 -14.43
CA SER A 228 -10.73 21.20 -15.59
C SER A 228 -9.62 21.86 -16.42
N ASP A 229 -9.90 21.99 -17.72
CA ASP A 229 -9.00 22.66 -18.67
C ASP A 229 -8.77 24.13 -18.29
N ALA A 230 -9.74 24.76 -17.63
CA ALA A 230 -9.63 26.13 -17.14
C ALA A 230 -8.53 26.26 -16.06
N PHE A 231 -8.52 25.37 -15.06
CA PHE A 231 -7.53 25.43 -13.99
C PHE A 231 -6.14 25.02 -14.47
N PHE A 232 -6.03 24.08 -15.40
CA PHE A 232 -4.74 23.68 -15.99
C PHE A 232 -4.03 24.79 -16.76
N ASN A 233 -4.79 25.70 -17.38
CA ASN A 233 -4.24 26.79 -18.20
C ASN A 233 -4.24 28.15 -17.50
N SER A 234 -4.83 28.25 -16.31
CA SER A 234 -4.91 29.50 -15.57
C SER A 234 -3.54 29.90 -14.97
N PRO A 235 -3.23 31.21 -14.92
CA PRO A 235 -2.19 31.72 -14.04
C PRO A 235 -2.70 31.73 -12.59
N VAL A 236 -1.79 31.62 -11.61
CA VAL A 236 -2.14 31.69 -10.19
C VAL A 236 -1.38 32.80 -9.48
N GLN A 237 -2.11 33.60 -8.71
CA GLN A 237 -1.58 34.65 -7.86
C GLN A 237 -2.49 34.86 -6.65
N LYS A 238 -1.93 34.71 -5.45
CA LYS A 238 -2.65 35.01 -4.22
C LYS A 238 -3.04 36.49 -4.18
N ALA A 239 -4.19 36.82 -3.60
CA ALA A 239 -4.60 38.22 -3.44
C ALA A 239 -3.78 39.00 -2.40
N THR A 240 -2.96 38.31 -1.60
CA THR A 240 -2.08 38.93 -0.60
C THR A 240 -1.02 39.82 -1.28
N PRO A 241 -0.81 41.07 -0.82
CA PRO A 241 0.17 41.99 -1.41
C PRO A 241 1.58 41.39 -1.44
N GLY A 242 2.24 41.48 -2.61
CA GLY A 242 3.61 40.99 -2.80
C GLY A 242 3.74 39.51 -3.14
N SER A 243 2.62 38.77 -3.30
CA SER A 243 2.67 37.38 -3.74
C SER A 243 3.25 37.23 -5.15
N GLN A 244 4.06 36.20 -5.36
CA GLN A 244 4.57 35.87 -6.69
C GLN A 244 3.44 35.37 -7.60
N ARG A 245 3.38 35.90 -8.82
CA ARG A 245 2.49 35.40 -9.87
C ARG A 245 3.19 34.27 -10.62
N HIS A 246 2.52 33.12 -10.72
CA HIS A 246 2.96 32.00 -11.55
C HIS A 246 2.17 31.99 -12.84
N ALA A 247 2.85 31.77 -13.97
CA ALA A 247 2.22 31.76 -15.28
C ALA A 247 1.29 30.56 -15.50
N GLN A 248 1.53 29.46 -14.79
CA GLN A 248 0.78 28.21 -14.88
C GLN A 248 0.64 27.60 -13.48
N THR A 249 -0.50 26.98 -13.22
CA THR A 249 -0.75 26.18 -12.01
C THR A 249 0.04 24.87 -12.01
N GLY A 250 0.13 24.22 -10.84
CA GLY A 250 0.62 22.85 -10.70
C GLY A 250 -0.47 21.78 -10.86
N ASN A 251 -1.70 22.15 -11.24
CA ASN A 251 -2.85 21.25 -11.27
C ASN A 251 -2.68 20.11 -12.28
N MET A 252 -2.16 20.41 -13.47
CA MET A 252 -2.02 19.42 -14.54
C MET A 252 -1.01 18.33 -14.15
N GLU A 253 0.17 18.73 -13.66
CA GLU A 253 1.20 17.76 -13.25
C GLU A 253 0.73 16.89 -12.07
N LEU A 254 0.01 17.49 -11.11
CA LEU A 254 -0.55 16.74 -9.98
C LEU A 254 -1.68 15.80 -10.43
N ALA A 255 -2.64 16.27 -11.23
CA ALA A 255 -3.74 15.45 -11.73
C ALA A 255 -3.23 14.24 -12.54
N GLU A 256 -2.18 14.44 -13.34
CA GLU A 256 -1.53 13.35 -14.07
C GLU A 256 -0.88 12.35 -13.10
N ALA A 257 -0.11 12.81 -12.11
CA ALA A 257 0.52 11.95 -11.11
C ALA A 257 -0.51 11.13 -10.31
N LEU A 258 -1.60 11.76 -9.86
CA LEU A 258 -2.70 11.10 -9.16
C LEU A 258 -3.36 10.04 -10.03
N SER A 259 -3.63 10.33 -11.31
CA SER A 259 -4.21 9.35 -12.23
C SER A 259 -3.29 8.15 -12.49
N ARG A 260 -1.97 8.38 -12.62
CA ARG A 260 -0.96 7.32 -12.76
C ARG A 260 -0.89 6.44 -11.51
N TRP A 261 -1.01 7.04 -10.33
CA TRP A 261 -1.05 6.30 -9.07
C TRP A 261 -2.35 5.50 -8.94
N VAL A 262 -3.53 6.09 -9.09
CA VAL A 262 -4.81 5.37 -8.92
C VAL A 262 -4.96 4.22 -9.89
N PHE A 263 -4.61 4.40 -11.16
CA PHE A 263 -4.74 3.36 -12.18
C PHE A 263 -3.57 2.40 -12.26
N LYS A 264 -2.79 2.28 -11.18
CA LYS A 264 -1.72 1.27 -11.03
C LYS A 264 -0.64 1.35 -12.12
N GLU A 265 -0.34 2.55 -12.61
CA GLU A 265 0.78 2.78 -13.53
C GLU A 265 2.10 3.00 -12.76
N GLU A 266 2.01 3.68 -11.61
CA GLU A 266 3.16 3.99 -10.74
C GLU A 266 3.02 3.32 -9.36
N GLY A 267 4.15 3.01 -8.72
CA GLY A 267 4.16 2.47 -7.35
C GLY A 267 3.62 1.06 -7.21
N VAL A 268 3.59 0.26 -8.28
CA VAL A 268 3.16 -1.14 -8.23
C VAL A 268 4.35 -2.05 -8.01
N LEU A 269 4.28 -2.86 -6.96
CA LEU A 269 5.26 -3.89 -6.66
C LEU A 269 4.63 -5.28 -6.80
N ARG A 270 5.46 -6.28 -7.11
CA ARG A 270 5.09 -7.69 -7.14
C ARG A 270 6.16 -8.55 -6.49
N VAL A 271 5.71 -9.57 -5.77
CA VAL A 271 6.57 -10.66 -5.28
C VAL A 271 6.70 -11.71 -6.38
N GLY A 272 7.94 -12.00 -6.77
CA GLY A 272 8.30 -13.07 -7.70
C GLY A 272 8.58 -14.38 -6.98
N ALA A 273 9.55 -15.14 -7.49
CA ALA A 273 9.95 -16.41 -6.88
C ALA A 273 10.59 -16.19 -5.50
N VAL A 274 10.18 -17.02 -4.55
CA VAL A 274 10.78 -17.16 -3.22
C VAL A 274 11.53 -18.48 -3.17
N SER A 275 12.74 -18.48 -2.60
CA SER A 275 13.48 -19.72 -2.36
C SER A 275 14.19 -19.69 -1.03
N HIS A 276 14.27 -20.85 -0.38
CA HIS A 276 14.98 -21.02 0.88
C HIS A 276 15.63 -22.40 0.91
N HIS A 277 16.84 -22.50 1.45
CA HIS A 277 17.58 -23.76 1.53
C HIS A 277 18.70 -23.63 2.58
N ARG A 278 19.32 -24.75 2.94
CA ARG A 278 20.54 -24.70 3.75
C ARG A 278 21.68 -24.09 2.95
N VAL A 279 22.59 -23.40 3.63
CA VAL A 279 23.78 -22.86 2.96
C VAL A 279 24.62 -24.03 2.41
N GLY A 280 24.93 -23.99 1.11
CA GLY A 280 25.64 -25.05 0.38
C GLY A 280 24.74 -26.10 -0.29
N GLU A 281 23.43 -26.07 -0.06
CA GLU A 281 22.43 -26.86 -0.77
C GLU A 281 21.66 -25.99 -1.78
N GLY A 282 20.98 -26.60 -2.77
CA GLY A 282 20.21 -25.87 -3.79
C GLY A 282 18.69 -26.05 -3.70
N SER A 283 18.21 -26.90 -2.79
CA SER A 283 16.79 -27.24 -2.65
C SER A 283 16.32 -27.10 -1.20
N PRO A 284 15.07 -26.71 -0.96
CA PRO A 284 14.51 -26.67 0.40
C PRO A 284 14.45 -28.08 1.00
N PRO A 285 14.98 -28.30 2.22
CA PRO A 285 14.79 -29.56 2.93
C PRO A 285 13.34 -29.69 3.43
N ALA A 286 12.88 -30.92 3.67
CA ALA A 286 11.55 -31.16 4.23
C ALA A 286 11.38 -30.59 5.65
N ALA A 287 12.45 -30.59 6.44
CA ALA A 287 12.49 -29.96 7.75
C ALA A 287 13.93 -29.50 8.05
N TYR A 288 14.06 -28.30 8.62
CA TYR A 288 15.33 -27.77 9.10
C TYR A 288 15.62 -28.29 10.50
N THR A 289 16.89 -28.32 10.89
CA THR A 289 17.29 -28.56 12.27
C THR A 289 17.48 -27.24 13.02
N ILE A 290 17.28 -27.26 14.34
CA ILE A 290 17.67 -26.14 15.20
C ILE A 290 19.11 -25.73 14.90
N THR A 291 19.40 -24.43 14.97
CA THR A 291 20.75 -23.89 14.73
C THR A 291 21.34 -24.13 13.32
N ASP A 292 20.56 -24.60 12.34
CA ASP A 292 20.99 -24.67 10.94
C ASP A 292 21.26 -23.27 10.39
N LEU A 293 22.25 -23.17 9.49
CA LEU A 293 22.49 -21.97 8.69
C LEU A 293 21.63 -22.03 7.42
N VAL A 294 20.76 -21.05 7.26
CA VAL A 294 19.75 -21.01 6.19
C VAL A 294 19.93 -19.75 5.35
N GLU A 295 19.74 -19.91 4.05
CA GLU A 295 19.65 -18.83 3.09
C GLU A 295 18.19 -18.66 2.65
N TYR A 296 17.71 -17.42 2.70
CA TYR A 296 16.41 -17.02 2.16
C TYR A 296 16.64 -16.04 1.03
N SER A 297 15.89 -16.19 -0.07
CA SER A 297 15.87 -15.22 -1.15
C SER A 297 14.46 -14.98 -1.71
N ILE A 298 14.22 -13.75 -2.14
CA ILE A 298 12.96 -13.29 -2.73
C ILE A 298 13.25 -12.34 -3.89
N VAL A 299 12.54 -12.51 -5.00
CA VAL A 299 12.55 -11.55 -6.12
C VAL A 299 11.42 -10.55 -5.90
N ILE A 300 11.74 -9.26 -5.99
CA ILE A 300 10.74 -8.19 -5.94
C ILE A 300 10.90 -7.33 -7.18
N GLU A 301 9.80 -7.13 -7.88
CA GLU A 301 9.76 -6.39 -9.14
C GLU A 301 8.87 -5.15 -8.98
N LYS A 302 9.27 -4.05 -9.60
CA LYS A 302 8.49 -2.83 -9.74
C LYS A 302 7.98 -2.72 -11.17
N LEU A 303 6.73 -2.30 -11.34
CA LEU A 303 6.22 -1.92 -12.65
C LEU A 303 6.74 -0.52 -13.02
N SER A 304 7.41 -0.41 -14.17
CA SER A 304 7.88 0.85 -14.74
C SER A 304 7.65 0.83 -16.24
N HIS A 305 6.89 1.81 -16.76
CA HIS A 305 6.58 1.92 -18.20
C HIS A 305 6.05 0.60 -18.81
N SER A 306 5.13 -0.06 -18.10
CA SER A 306 4.54 -1.35 -18.50
C SER A 306 5.52 -2.53 -18.57
N GLN A 307 6.71 -2.40 -18.00
CA GLN A 307 7.69 -3.48 -17.85
C GLN A 307 8.01 -3.73 -16.38
N TRP A 308 8.20 -5.01 -16.02
CA TRP A 308 8.63 -5.41 -14.69
C TRP A 308 10.15 -5.31 -14.63
N VAL A 309 10.64 -4.42 -13.76
CA VAL A 309 12.07 -4.23 -13.50
C VAL A 309 12.40 -4.61 -12.06
N PRO A 310 13.65 -5.01 -11.74
CA PRO A 310 14.04 -5.27 -10.37
C PRO A 310 13.77 -4.05 -9.47
N PHE A 311 13.14 -4.27 -8.33
CA PHE A 311 12.91 -3.20 -7.36
C PHE A 311 14.21 -2.89 -6.60
N ASP A 312 14.45 -1.61 -6.31
CA ASP A 312 15.61 -1.12 -5.57
C ASP A 312 15.13 -0.50 -4.25
N GLY A 313 15.09 -1.33 -3.20
CA GLY A 313 14.62 -0.97 -1.87
C GLY A 313 15.65 -1.35 -0.82
N ASP A 314 16.16 -0.35 -0.10
CA ASP A 314 17.24 -0.54 0.88
C ASP A 314 16.74 -1.11 2.23
N ASP A 315 15.44 -1.04 2.48
CA ASP A 315 14.85 -1.20 3.80
C ASP A 315 13.89 -2.39 3.92
N ILE A 316 14.05 -3.38 3.03
CA ILE A 316 13.25 -4.61 3.04
C ILE A 316 13.71 -5.52 4.17
N GLN A 317 12.77 -5.95 5.01
CA GLN A 317 13.04 -6.80 6.17
C GLN A 317 12.42 -8.18 6.00
N LEU A 318 13.18 -9.19 6.44
CA LEU A 318 12.71 -10.54 6.67
C LEU A 318 12.47 -10.73 8.17
N GLU A 319 11.32 -11.29 8.51
CA GLU A 319 10.99 -11.76 9.85
C GLU A 319 10.90 -13.28 9.86
N PHE A 320 11.53 -13.91 10.84
CA PHE A 320 11.36 -15.34 11.13
C PHE A 320 10.49 -15.48 12.38
N VAL A 321 9.23 -15.88 12.18
CA VAL A 321 8.14 -15.73 13.15
C VAL A 321 7.55 -17.08 13.52
N ARG A 322 7.09 -17.24 14.77
CA ARG A 322 6.18 -18.34 15.17
C ARG A 322 4.86 -17.80 15.73
N ILE A 323 4.96 -17.04 16.81
CA ILE A 323 3.87 -16.20 17.35
C ILE A 323 4.38 -14.76 17.25
N ASP A 324 5.55 -14.54 17.85
CA ASP A 324 6.32 -13.29 17.76
C ASP A 324 7.57 -13.48 16.90
N PRO A 325 8.17 -12.39 16.36
CA PRO A 325 9.39 -12.46 15.56
C PRO A 325 10.60 -12.85 16.42
N PHE A 326 11.25 -13.96 16.07
CA PHE A 326 12.49 -14.42 16.72
C PHE A 326 13.72 -13.77 16.09
N VAL A 327 13.71 -13.60 14.77
CA VAL A 327 14.77 -12.97 14.00
C VAL A 327 14.14 -11.93 13.10
N ARG A 328 14.72 -10.73 13.05
CA ARG A 328 14.38 -9.68 12.09
C ARG A 328 15.67 -9.15 11.49
N THR A 329 15.81 -9.23 10.17
CA THR A 329 17.03 -8.84 9.45
C THR A 329 16.70 -8.16 8.15
N TYR A 330 17.54 -7.21 7.72
CA TYR A 330 17.45 -6.61 6.40
C TYR A 330 17.91 -7.59 5.32
N LEU A 331 17.20 -7.59 4.19
CA LEU A 331 17.60 -8.32 3.00
C LEU A 331 18.59 -7.48 2.19
N LYS A 332 19.62 -8.11 1.63
CA LYS A 332 20.58 -7.45 0.75
C LYS A 332 20.21 -7.72 -0.69
N ASN A 333 20.22 -6.69 -1.53
CA ASN A 333 20.01 -6.83 -2.96
C ASN A 333 21.31 -7.35 -3.61
N ASP A 334 21.24 -8.50 -4.27
CA ASP A 334 22.29 -9.08 -5.09
C ASP A 334 21.71 -9.45 -6.47
N GLY A 335 22.01 -8.65 -7.49
CA GLY A 335 21.60 -8.90 -8.86
C GLY A 335 20.08 -8.98 -9.09
N GLY A 336 19.28 -8.22 -8.33
CA GLY A 336 17.81 -8.21 -8.43
C GLY A 336 17.11 -9.27 -7.57
N LYS A 337 17.86 -9.97 -6.73
CA LYS A 337 17.35 -10.88 -5.70
C LYS A 337 17.70 -10.33 -4.32
N TYR A 338 16.71 -10.31 -3.44
CA TYR A 338 16.90 -9.94 -2.05
C TYR A 338 17.22 -11.19 -1.25
N SER A 339 18.43 -11.31 -0.72
CA SER A 339 18.87 -12.48 0.02
C SER A 339 19.44 -12.15 1.40
N VAL A 340 19.36 -13.13 2.30
CA VAL A 340 20.01 -13.09 3.61
C VAL A 340 20.34 -14.50 4.07
N GLN A 341 21.50 -14.62 4.72
CA GLN A 341 21.91 -15.85 5.40
C GLN A 341 21.88 -15.61 6.90
N PHE A 342 21.19 -16.48 7.63
CA PHE A 342 21.12 -16.39 9.08
C PHE A 342 20.97 -17.78 9.72
N LYS A 343 21.21 -17.83 11.03
CA LYS A 343 21.14 -19.07 11.80
C LYS A 343 19.77 -19.20 12.46
N LEU A 344 19.16 -20.37 12.36
CA LEU A 344 17.87 -20.66 13.01
C LEU A 344 18.00 -20.65 14.54
N PRO A 345 16.94 -20.27 15.27
CA PRO A 345 16.94 -20.33 16.73
C PRO A 345 17.06 -21.76 17.27
N ASP A 346 17.35 -21.86 18.56
CA ASP A 346 17.41 -23.11 19.32
C ASP A 346 16.01 -23.66 19.67
N VAL A 347 14.99 -22.81 19.61
CA VAL A 347 13.59 -23.19 19.80
C VAL A 347 13.06 -23.89 18.55
N TYR A 348 12.56 -25.12 18.72
CA TYR A 348 11.92 -25.88 17.66
C TYR A 348 10.42 -25.57 17.52
N GLY A 349 9.85 -25.96 16.38
CA GLY A 349 8.43 -25.78 16.07
C GLY A 349 8.20 -25.42 14.60
N VAL A 350 7.01 -24.94 14.32
CA VAL A 350 6.65 -24.44 13.00
C VAL A 350 6.87 -22.94 12.98
N PHE A 351 7.66 -22.45 12.03
CA PHE A 351 7.98 -21.04 11.83
C PHE A 351 7.50 -20.59 10.45
N GLN A 352 7.54 -19.28 10.23
CA GLN A 352 7.23 -18.65 8.95
C GLN A 352 8.32 -17.63 8.63
N PHE A 353 8.82 -17.69 7.40
CA PHE A 353 9.52 -16.56 6.79
C PHE A 353 8.46 -15.56 6.35
N LYS A 354 8.46 -14.37 6.92
CA LYS A 354 7.51 -13.30 6.61
C LYS A 354 8.28 -12.11 6.04
N VAL A 355 7.86 -11.66 4.87
CA VAL A 355 8.30 -10.39 4.27
C VAL A 355 7.06 -9.52 4.13
N ASP A 356 7.07 -8.39 4.82
CA ASP A 356 5.96 -7.44 4.91
C ASP A 356 6.48 -6.05 4.54
N TYR A 357 6.22 -5.62 3.30
CA TYR A 357 6.69 -4.35 2.79
C TYR A 357 5.51 -3.40 2.63
N ASN A 358 5.33 -2.54 3.63
CA ASN A 358 4.33 -1.47 3.63
C ASN A 358 5.04 -0.11 3.61
N ARG A 359 4.97 0.57 2.47
CA ARG A 359 5.54 1.92 2.28
C ARG A 359 4.55 2.82 1.57
N LEU A 360 4.55 4.08 1.97
CA LEU A 360 3.64 5.09 1.45
C LEU A 360 3.72 5.19 -0.08
N GLY A 361 2.58 5.02 -0.74
CA GLY A 361 2.44 5.09 -2.20
C GLY A 361 2.82 3.81 -2.97
N TYR A 362 3.40 2.81 -2.31
CA TYR A 362 3.69 1.52 -2.92
C TYR A 362 2.63 0.48 -2.56
N THR A 363 2.43 -0.51 -3.45
CA THR A 363 1.64 -1.70 -3.15
C THR A 363 2.13 -2.37 -1.86
N HIS A 364 1.21 -2.73 -0.98
CA HIS A 364 1.50 -3.54 0.20
C HIS A 364 1.86 -4.95 -0.24
N LEU A 365 3.11 -5.36 0.00
CA LEU A 365 3.57 -6.71 -0.27
C LEU A 365 3.56 -7.54 1.01
N TYR A 366 2.95 -8.71 0.92
CA TYR A 366 2.96 -9.69 1.98
C TYR A 366 3.29 -11.06 1.39
N SER A 367 4.37 -11.67 1.87
CA SER A 367 4.76 -13.03 1.53
C SER A 367 5.07 -13.80 2.81
N SER A 368 4.45 -14.97 2.99
CA SER A 368 4.68 -15.85 4.12
C SER A 368 4.92 -17.27 3.65
N THR A 369 6.06 -17.84 4.05
CA THR A 369 6.44 -19.22 3.74
C THR A 369 6.65 -20.01 5.02
N GLN A 370 5.80 -21.00 5.25
CA GLN A 370 5.84 -21.84 6.44
C GLN A 370 6.94 -22.90 6.34
N VAL A 371 7.70 -23.08 7.42
CA VAL A 371 8.75 -24.09 7.53
C VAL A 371 8.74 -24.76 8.89
N SER A 372 9.13 -26.03 8.92
CA SER A 372 9.26 -26.80 10.17
C SER A 372 10.73 -26.87 10.61
N VAL A 373 10.98 -26.47 11.85
CA VAL A 373 12.28 -26.58 12.52
C VAL A 373 12.18 -27.68 13.57
N ARG A 374 12.83 -28.81 13.31
CA ARG A 374 12.87 -29.96 14.21
C ARG A 374 14.09 -29.90 15.14
N PRO A 375 13.99 -30.51 16.34
CA PRO A 375 15.18 -30.73 17.16
C PRO A 375 16.14 -31.71 16.48
N LEU A 376 17.33 -31.84 17.08
CA LEU A 376 18.33 -32.82 16.66
C LEU A 376 17.80 -34.25 16.82
N GLN A 377 18.11 -35.11 15.85
CA GLN A 377 17.88 -36.55 15.98
C GLN A 377 18.93 -37.17 16.90
N HIS A 378 18.63 -38.34 17.48
CA HIS A 378 19.54 -39.05 18.36
C HIS A 378 20.91 -39.36 17.73
N THR A 379 20.99 -39.45 16.40
CA THR A 379 22.23 -39.68 15.63
C THR A 379 23.07 -38.42 15.42
N GLN A 380 22.50 -37.23 15.64
CA GLN A 380 23.11 -35.93 15.34
C GLN A 380 23.75 -35.26 16.55
N TYR A 381 23.60 -35.84 17.75
CA TYR A 381 24.31 -35.37 18.93
C TYR A 381 25.81 -35.60 18.80
N GLU A 382 26.60 -34.68 19.36
CA GLU A 382 28.05 -34.83 19.44
C GLU A 382 28.40 -36.11 20.21
N ARG A 383 29.33 -36.88 19.66
CA ARG A 383 29.82 -38.14 20.24
C ARG A 383 31.31 -38.02 20.51
N PHE A 384 31.80 -38.79 21.49
CA PHE A 384 33.20 -38.79 21.89
C PHE A 384 33.67 -37.45 22.47
N ILE A 385 32.86 -36.87 23.35
CA ILE A 385 33.16 -35.57 23.97
C ILE A 385 34.39 -35.70 24.89
N PRO A 386 35.38 -34.78 24.80
CA PRO A 386 36.61 -34.87 25.61
C PRO A 386 36.35 -34.88 27.11
N SER A 387 35.33 -34.14 27.57
CA SER A 387 34.94 -34.11 28.99
C SER A 387 34.44 -35.46 29.51
N ALA A 388 34.05 -36.39 28.63
CA ALA A 388 33.56 -37.71 29.02
C ALA A 388 34.62 -38.82 28.88
N TYR A 389 35.87 -38.50 28.54
CA TYR A 389 36.95 -39.48 28.49
C TYR A 389 37.11 -40.35 29.75
N PRO A 390 36.96 -39.82 30.99
CA PRO A 390 37.02 -40.66 32.19
C PRO A 390 35.96 -41.77 32.21
N TYR A 391 34.75 -41.48 31.75
CA TYR A 391 33.66 -42.47 31.68
C TYR A 391 33.93 -43.51 30.60
N TYR A 392 34.41 -43.08 29.42
CA TYR A 392 34.78 -44.01 28.35
C TYR A 392 35.91 -44.94 28.79
N ALA A 393 36.94 -44.41 29.44
CA ALA A 393 38.05 -45.21 29.97
C ALA A 393 37.61 -46.18 31.07
N SER A 394 36.71 -45.77 31.97
CA SER A 394 36.17 -46.61 33.04
C SER A 394 35.47 -47.86 32.49
N VAL A 395 34.64 -47.71 31.46
CA VAL A 395 33.93 -48.86 30.83
C VAL A 395 34.92 -49.85 30.24
N PHE A 396 35.90 -49.38 29.46
CA PHE A 396 36.92 -50.27 28.88
C PHE A 396 37.82 -50.91 29.95
N SER A 397 38.13 -50.18 31.03
CA SER A 397 38.87 -50.71 32.18
C SER A 397 38.09 -51.83 32.87
N MET A 398 36.79 -51.66 33.11
CA MET A 398 35.94 -52.71 33.69
C MET A 398 35.85 -53.95 32.79
N MET A 399 35.70 -53.76 31.47
CA MET A 399 35.69 -54.88 30.51
C MET A 399 37.02 -55.65 30.53
N GLY A 400 38.15 -54.93 30.54
CA GLY A 400 39.47 -55.54 30.67
C GLY A 400 39.67 -56.27 32.01
N GLY A 401 39.20 -55.66 33.10
CA GLY A 401 39.23 -56.26 34.44
C GLY A 401 38.42 -57.54 34.52
N LEU A 402 37.19 -57.54 33.98
CA LEU A 402 36.33 -58.73 33.93
C LEU A 402 36.98 -59.86 33.11
N PHE A 403 37.61 -59.53 31.98
CA PHE A 403 38.29 -60.51 31.15
C PHE A 403 39.48 -61.15 31.88
N ILE A 404 40.33 -60.35 32.51
CA ILE A 404 41.46 -60.85 33.32
C ILE A 404 40.96 -61.66 34.51
N PHE A 405 39.93 -61.17 35.21
CA PHE A 405 39.30 -61.88 36.33
C PHE A 405 38.78 -63.25 35.89
N SER A 406 38.08 -63.34 34.76
CA SER A 406 37.58 -64.61 34.24
C SER A 406 38.69 -65.62 33.95
N ILE A 407 39.83 -65.18 33.40
CA ILE A 407 40.97 -66.05 33.13
C ILE A 407 41.57 -66.57 34.44
N ILE A 408 41.86 -65.65 35.37
CA ILE A 408 42.48 -65.99 36.66
C ILE A 408 41.55 -66.89 37.46
N PHE A 409 40.28 -66.52 37.61
CA PHE A 409 39.30 -67.25 38.41
C PHE A 409 39.10 -68.69 37.92
N LEU A 410 39.02 -68.91 36.60
CA LEU A 410 38.86 -70.25 36.03
C LEU A 410 40.13 -71.12 36.12
N HIS A 411 41.31 -70.52 36.04
CA HIS A 411 42.59 -71.24 36.05
C HIS A 411 43.35 -71.10 37.38
N MET A 412 42.65 -70.69 38.44
CA MET A 412 43.24 -70.53 39.75
C MET A 412 43.46 -71.91 40.38
N LYS A 413 44.72 -72.30 40.54
CA LYS A 413 45.08 -73.49 41.32
C LYS A 413 44.90 -73.16 42.80
N GLU A 414 44.01 -73.87 43.50
CA GLU A 414 43.91 -73.76 44.95
C GLU A 414 45.22 -74.17 45.62
N LYS A 415 45.60 -73.42 46.65
CA LYS A 415 46.76 -73.74 47.46
C LYS A 415 46.36 -74.86 48.41
N GLU A 416 46.95 -76.05 48.26
CA GLU A 416 46.75 -77.16 49.19
C GLU A 416 47.01 -76.65 50.62
N LYS A 417 46.04 -76.86 51.51
CA LYS A 417 46.20 -76.59 52.94
C LYS A 417 47.31 -77.50 53.45
N SER A 418 48.47 -76.94 53.77
CA SER A 418 49.44 -77.57 54.65
C SER A 418 48.80 -77.68 56.03
N GLU A 419 48.68 -78.92 56.53
CA GLU A 419 48.10 -79.32 57.81
C GLU A 419 48.58 -78.50 59.03
#